data_AF-A0A968NS51-F1
#
_entry.id   AF-A0A968NS51-F1
#
_cell.length_a   1.000
_cell.length_b   1.000
_cell.length_c   1.000
_cell.angle_alpha   90.00
_cell.angle_beta   90.00
_cell.angle_gamma   90.00
#
_symmetry.space_group_name_H-M   'P 1'
#
loop_
_entity.id
_entity.type
_entity.pdbx_description
1 polymer ?
#
loop_
_entity_poly.entity_id
_entity_poly.type
_entity_poly.pdbx_seq_one_letter_code
_entity_poly.pdbx_strand_id
1 'polypeptide(L)'
;MLYWKFLANQFDRLWQAFVRFAETTQEPKVTWRRDRWGRSYLEIYDFSTKKHYRFDSEQDARIWLDRDRFQQTETQKELLEKNLRNLKRL
;
A
#
# COMPACT_ATOMS: atom_id res chain seq x y z
N MET A 1 9.01 7.41 -33.63
CA MET A 1 9.04 6.90 -32.23
C MET A 1 8.25 7.87 -31.34
N LEU A 2 6.93 7.72 -31.28
CA LEU A 2 6.06 8.69 -30.60
C LEU A 2 4.92 7.99 -29.85
N TYR A 3 5.27 7.11 -28.90
CA TYR A 3 4.29 6.40 -28.08
C TYR A 3 4.82 6.19 -26.65
N TRP A 4 4.99 7.29 -25.89
CA TRP A 4 5.30 7.21 -24.46
C TRP A 4 4.49 8.18 -23.59
N LYS A 5 3.70 9.10 -24.19
CA LYS A 5 2.97 10.14 -23.44
C LYS A 5 1.51 9.82 -23.15
N PHE A 6 0.96 8.71 -23.67
CA PHE A 6 -0.49 8.44 -23.59
C PHE A 6 -0.92 7.50 -22.46
N LEU A 7 0.01 6.81 -21.77
CA LEU A 7 -0.33 5.87 -20.68
C LEU A 7 -0.35 6.50 -19.28
N ALA A 8 0.12 7.74 -19.10
CA ALA A 8 0.30 8.34 -17.78
C ALA A 8 -0.99 8.95 -17.17
N ASN A 9 -1.95 9.40 -17.98
CA ASN A 9 -2.96 10.36 -17.50
C ASN A 9 -4.16 9.78 -16.75
N GLN A 10 -4.47 8.48 -16.90
CA GLN A 10 -5.61 7.86 -16.22
C GLN A 10 -5.23 7.19 -14.89
N PHE A 11 -3.95 6.86 -14.72
CA PHE A 11 -3.46 6.13 -13.55
C PHE A 11 -3.07 7.05 -12.39
N ASP A 12 -2.61 8.28 -12.68
CA ASP A 12 -2.30 9.29 -11.67
C ASP A 12 -3.49 9.59 -10.74
N ARG A 13 -4.72 9.55 -11.26
CA ARG A 13 -5.92 9.86 -10.46
C ARG A 13 -6.27 8.75 -9.47
N LEU A 14 -6.19 7.49 -9.92
CA LEU A 14 -6.43 6.34 -9.04
C LEU A 14 -5.33 6.27 -7.98
N TRP A 15 -4.08 6.47 -8.38
CA TRP A 15 -2.96 6.47 -7.46
C TRP A 15 -3.06 7.59 -6.41
N GLN A 16 -3.40 8.82 -6.81
CA GLN A 16 -3.62 9.90 -5.86
C GLN A 16 -4.78 9.63 -4.89
N ALA A 17 -5.84 8.96 -5.33
CA ALA A 17 -6.92 8.54 -4.43
C ALA A 17 -6.44 7.50 -3.41
N PHE A 18 -5.60 6.54 -3.83
CA PHE A 18 -5.00 5.54 -2.94
C PHE A 18 -4.04 6.15 -1.93
N VAL A 19 -3.15 7.07 -2.36
CA VAL A 19 -2.24 7.79 -1.45
C VAL A 19 -3.03 8.57 -0.39
N ARG A 20 -4.09 9.29 -0.80
CA ARG A 20 -4.93 10.05 0.13
C ARG A 20 -5.70 9.17 1.12
N PHE A 21 -6.16 8.00 0.67
CA PHE A 21 -6.85 7.05 1.55
C PHE A 21 -5.89 6.49 2.62
N ALA A 22 -4.67 6.14 2.22
CA ALA A 22 -3.65 5.62 3.13
C ALA A 22 -3.16 6.65 4.18
N GLU A 23 -3.34 7.95 3.95
CA GLU A 23 -2.96 8.99 4.93
C GLU A 23 -3.87 9.08 6.16
N THR A 24 -5.07 8.49 6.11
CA THR A 24 -6.10 8.70 7.16
C THR A 24 -6.15 7.56 8.20
N THR A 25 -5.46 6.45 7.95
CA THR A 25 -5.44 5.24 8.79
C THR A 25 -3.97 4.90 9.11
N GLN A 26 -3.67 3.97 10.03
CA GLN A 26 -2.30 3.40 10.21
C GLN A 26 -1.81 2.59 8.99
N GLU A 27 -2.15 3.05 7.79
CA GLU A 27 -1.90 2.40 6.52
C GLU A 27 -0.51 2.78 5.98
N PRO A 28 0.10 1.92 5.16
CA PRO A 28 1.43 2.17 4.62
C PRO A 28 1.47 3.49 3.82
N LYS A 29 2.36 4.41 4.18
CA LYS A 29 2.47 5.70 3.50
C LYS A 29 3.29 5.55 2.23
N VAL A 30 2.70 5.89 1.09
CA VAL A 30 3.36 5.77 -0.22
C VAL A 30 3.79 7.15 -0.73
N THR A 31 5.05 7.28 -1.17
CA THR A 31 5.63 8.54 -1.64
C THR A 31 6.46 8.32 -2.90
N TRP A 32 6.25 9.17 -3.91
CA TRP A 32 7.12 9.21 -5.08
C TRP A 32 8.40 9.99 -4.78
N ARG A 33 9.54 9.39 -5.05
CA ARG A 33 10.85 10.03 -4.93
C ARG A 33 11.62 9.90 -6.23
N ARG A 34 12.64 10.73 -6.38
CA ARG A 34 13.59 10.69 -7.49
C ARG A 34 14.97 10.46 -6.94
N ASP A 35 15.71 9.55 -7.55
CA ASP A 35 17.10 9.29 -7.17
C ASP A 35 18.06 10.31 -7.82
N ARG A 36 19.33 10.22 -7.43
CA ARG A 36 20.41 11.08 -7.96
C ARG A 36 20.66 10.94 -9.46
N TRP A 37 20.14 9.89 -10.09
CA TRP A 37 20.26 9.63 -11.52
C TRP A 37 19.01 10.08 -12.29
N GLY A 38 18.06 10.71 -11.61
CA GLY A 38 16.81 11.19 -12.21
C GLY A 38 15.74 10.11 -12.38
N ARG A 39 15.96 8.90 -11.86
CA ARG A 39 14.97 7.82 -11.93
C ARG A 39 13.96 7.98 -10.81
N SER A 40 12.68 7.93 -11.16
CA SER A 40 11.59 7.93 -10.18
C SER A 40 11.46 6.55 -9.54
N TYR A 41 11.28 6.50 -8.23
CA TYR A 41 10.97 5.29 -7.48
C TYR A 41 9.86 5.58 -6.47
N LEU A 42 9.14 4.53 -6.11
CA LEU A 42 8.13 4.53 -5.06
C LEU A 42 8.76 4.10 -3.74
N GLU A 43 8.52 4.89 -2.70
CA GLU A 43 8.89 4.54 -1.33
C GLU A 43 7.62 4.32 -0.53
N ILE A 44 7.49 3.13 0.07
CA ILE A 44 6.38 2.79 0.96
C ILE A 44 6.92 2.66 2.37
N TYR A 45 6.36 3.43 3.29
CA TYR A 45 6.63 3.29 4.71
C TYR A 45 5.57 2.42 5.37
N ASP A 46 5.99 1.28 5.89
CA ASP A 46 5.15 0.35 6.62
C ASP A 46 5.18 0.67 8.11
N PHE A 47 4.03 1.07 8.68
CA PHE A 47 3.91 1.36 10.10
C PHE A 47 3.97 0.11 10.97
N SER A 48 3.57 -1.05 10.45
CA SER A 48 3.55 -2.31 11.20
C SER A 48 4.97 -2.81 11.49
N THR A 49 5.84 -2.74 10.49
CA THR A 49 7.25 -3.16 10.60
C THR A 49 8.21 -2.02 10.87
N LYS A 50 7.75 -0.76 10.78
CA LYS A 50 8.57 0.47 10.84
C LYS A 50 9.69 0.47 9.79
N LYS A 51 9.43 -0.08 8.61
CA LYS A 51 10.41 -0.21 7.52
C LYS A 51 9.99 0.59 6.30
N HIS A 52 10.99 1.00 5.53
CA HIS A 52 10.81 1.59 4.22
C HIS A 52 11.08 0.53 3.15
N TYR A 53 10.19 0.45 2.18
CA TYR A 53 10.30 -0.41 1.01
C TYR A 53 10.40 0.46 -0.24
N ARG A 54 11.37 0.15 -1.09
CA ARG A 54 11.57 0.84 -2.37
C ARG A 54 11.10 -0.06 -3.51
N PHE A 55 10.33 0.53 -4.42
CA PHE A 55 9.85 -0.13 -5.62
C PHE A 55 10.16 0.75 -6.83
N ASP A 56 10.76 0.16 -7.86
CA ASP A 56 10.99 0.85 -9.13
C ASP A 56 9.80 0.68 -10.10
N SER A 57 8.80 -0.14 -9.73
CA SER A 57 7.55 -0.39 -10.46
C SER A 57 6.33 -0.16 -9.57
N GLU A 58 5.35 0.58 -10.07
CA GLU A 58 4.06 0.81 -9.40
C GLU A 58 3.26 -0.49 -9.25
N GLN A 59 3.40 -1.41 -10.20
CA GLN A 59 2.72 -2.71 -10.14
C GLN A 59 3.24 -3.55 -8.97
N ASP A 60 4.55 -3.54 -8.73
CA ASP A 60 5.15 -4.27 -7.61
C ASP A 60 4.76 -3.65 -6.26
N ALA A 61 4.75 -2.31 -6.19
CA ALA A 61 4.24 -1.57 -5.04
C ALA A 61 2.79 -1.94 -4.72
N ARG A 62 1.94 -2.07 -5.75
CA ARG A 62 0.53 -2.43 -5.60
C ARG A 62 0.34 -3.87 -5.11
N ILE A 63 1.08 -4.82 -5.68
CA ILE A 63 1.05 -6.22 -5.24
C ILE A 63 1.46 -6.33 -3.77
N TRP A 64 2.48 -5.57 -3.37
CA TRP A 64 2.93 -5.53 -1.99
C TRP A 64 1.86 -4.96 -1.04
N LEU A 65 1.23 -3.84 -1.42
CA LEU A 65 0.14 -3.23 -0.64
C LEU A 65 -1.08 -4.14 -0.52
N ASP A 66 -1.49 -4.79 -1.61
CA ASP A 66 -2.61 -5.70 -1.61
C ASP A 66 -2.33 -6.90 -0.68
N ARG A 67 -1.11 -7.46 -0.73
CA ARG A 67 -0.71 -8.57 0.14
C ARG A 67 -0.79 -8.22 1.61
N ASP A 68 -0.33 -7.03 2.00
CA ASP A 68 -0.36 -6.60 3.39
C ASP A 68 -1.80 -6.40 3.90
N ARG A 69 -2.66 -5.79 3.07
CA ARG A 69 -4.09 -5.62 3.38
C ARG A 69 -4.80 -6.95 3.61
N PHE A 70 -4.54 -7.95 2.77
CA PHE A 70 -5.11 -9.28 2.95
C PHE A 70 -4.68 -9.91 4.30
N GLN A 71 -3.40 -9.79 4.68
CA GLN A 71 -2.91 -10.34 5.95
C GLN A 71 -3.50 -9.64 7.18
N GLN A 72 -3.67 -8.31 7.12
CA GLN A 72 -4.30 -7.55 8.20
C GLN A 72 -5.78 -7.95 8.38
N THR A 73 -6.53 -8.16 7.30
CA THR A 73 -7.94 -8.55 7.38
C THR A 73 -8.15 -9.93 8.01
N GLU A 74 -7.28 -10.89 7.70
CA GLU A 74 -7.36 -12.24 8.28
C GLU A 74 -7.03 -12.22 9.79
N THR A 75 -6.01 -11.46 10.18
CA THR A 75 -5.61 -11.32 11.59
C THR A 75 -6.74 -10.71 12.43
N GLN A 76 -7.43 -9.68 11.90
CA GLN A 76 -8.57 -9.06 12.58
C GLN A 76 -9.77 -10.02 12.72
N LYS A 77 -10.05 -10.82 11.67
CA LYS A 77 -11.12 -11.84 11.73
C LYS A 77 -10.83 -12.91 12.78
N GLU A 78 -9.61 -13.44 12.82
CA GLU A 78 -9.22 -14.45 13.82
C GLU A 78 -9.35 -13.92 15.26
N LEU A 79 -8.90 -12.68 15.50
CA LEU A 79 -9.04 -12.02 16.80
C LEU A 79 -10.52 -11.84 17.17
N LEU A 80 -11.36 -11.41 16.23
CA LEU A 80 -12.79 -11.24 16.44
C LEU A 80 -13.47 -12.57 16.79
N GLU A 81 -13.16 -13.64 16.04
CA GLU A 81 -13.71 -14.97 16.31
C GLU A 81 -13.26 -15.55 17.65
N LYS A 82 -12.00 -15.30 18.04
CA LYS A 82 -11.48 -15.71 19.35
C LYS A 82 -12.21 -14.99 20.47
N ASN A 83 -12.44 -13.68 20.33
CA ASN A 83 -13.20 -12.89 21.30
C ASN A 83 -14.66 -13.35 21.38
N LEU A 84 -15.32 -13.62 20.25
CA LEU A 84 -16.69 -14.16 20.21
C LEU A 84 -16.79 -15.54 20.86
N ARG A 85 -15.80 -16.42 20.65
CA ARG A 85 -15.75 -17.74 21.31
C ARG A 85 -15.60 -17.62 22.82
N ASN A 86 -14.79 -16.68 23.30
CA ASN A 86 -14.63 -16.44 24.73
C ASN A 86 -15.90 -15.88 25.37
N LEU A 87 -16.60 -14.98 24.67
CA LEU A 87 -17.88 -14.42 25.14
C LEU A 87 -19.01 -15.45 25.19
N LYS A 88 -19.04 -16.44 24.28
CA LYS A 88 -20.03 -17.52 24.28
C LYS A 88 -19.78 -18.61 25.33
N ARG A 89 -18.62 -18.56 26.02
CA ARG A 89 -18.26 -19.50 27.11
C ARG A 89 -18.54 -18.93 28.51
N LEU A 90 -18.98 -17.66 28.59
CA LEU A 90 -19.52 -17.01 29.78
C LEU A 90 -21.04 -17.14 29.78
#